data_AF-V6HWQ4-F1
#
_entry.id   AF-V6HWQ4-F1
#
_cell.length_a   1.000
_cell.length_b   1.000
_cell.length_c   1.000
_cell.angle_alpha   90.00
_cell.angle_beta   90.00
_cell.angle_gamma   90.00
#
_symmetry.space_group_name_H-M   'P 1'
#
loop_
_entity.id
_entity.type
_entity.pdbx_description
1 polymer ?
#
loop_
_entity_poly.entity_id
_entity_poly.type
_entity_poly.pdbx_seq_one_letter_code
_entity_poly.pdbx_strand_id
1 'polypeptide(L)'
;MFLNLAPDHLERHKTMENYFRAKLKIADLSNRDHSLIVSEKIREKILNFTSVRCKLLSFGRAPSTNAFLDENSLTIKTSNFVYDISQFHLPGTHNRENLAAAILASEAIGGKSESIQSQIPLFKGLPHRFQIAGEKQGISFINDSKSTNLHSMLAGMSTWKNLDQTCLILGGRPKQEDPKPLYNFLTRGIGCVVLIGEARSVWEKGIRNVIGEKLFSVENLNEAFKIFRKWNIISESPESHKIRPSSETAISYFVFSPACASFDQYKNFEERGNHFLSLVEDFLNNASST
;
A
#
# COMPACT_ATOMS: atom_id res chain seq x y z
N MET A 1 1.21 18.14 8.74
CA MET A 1 1.54 17.87 7.32
C MET A 1 0.26 17.59 6.54
N PHE A 2 0.16 18.03 5.29
CA PHE A 2 -0.97 17.76 4.40
C PHE A 2 -0.42 17.22 3.06
N LEU A 3 -0.39 15.89 2.93
CA LEU A 3 0.41 15.21 1.91
C LEU A 3 -0.23 15.25 0.51
N ASN A 4 -1.52 14.88 0.42
CA ASN A 4 -2.26 14.81 -0.84
C ASN A 4 -3.73 15.18 -0.62
N LEU A 5 -4.41 15.57 -1.71
CA LEU A 5 -5.83 15.86 -1.75
C LEU A 5 -6.46 15.14 -2.94
N ALA A 6 -7.27 14.12 -2.66
CA ALA A 6 -8.08 13.38 -3.63
C ALA A 6 -9.50 13.19 -3.07
N PRO A 7 -10.52 12.90 -3.90
CA PRO A 7 -11.88 12.63 -3.42
C PRO A 7 -11.91 11.49 -2.40
N ASP A 8 -12.40 11.80 -1.20
CA ASP A 8 -12.57 10.85 -0.10
C ASP A 8 -13.57 11.47 0.90
N HIS A 9 -14.39 10.63 1.53
CA HIS A 9 -15.42 11.03 2.49
C HIS A 9 -16.39 12.14 2.02
N LEU A 10 -16.70 12.20 0.72
CA LEU A 10 -17.57 13.26 0.16
C LEU A 10 -19.02 13.16 0.63
N GLU A 11 -19.48 11.98 1.06
CA GLU A 11 -20.76 11.79 1.74
C GLU A 11 -20.88 12.65 3.01
N ARG A 12 -19.76 12.87 3.71
CA ARG A 12 -19.69 13.72 4.90
C ARG A 12 -19.40 15.17 4.57
N HIS A 13 -18.48 15.41 3.63
CA HIS A 13 -17.99 16.75 3.33
C HIS A 13 -18.82 17.50 2.28
N LYS A 14 -19.69 16.81 1.54
CA LYS A 14 -20.54 17.30 0.43
C LYS A 14 -19.76 17.77 -0.80
N THR A 15 -18.68 18.53 -0.63
CA THR A 15 -17.86 19.07 -1.73
C THR A 15 -16.35 18.88 -1.46
N MET A 16 -15.56 18.83 -2.53
CA MET A 16 -14.09 18.81 -2.44
C MET A 16 -13.51 20.03 -1.73
N GLU A 17 -14.16 21.18 -1.85
CA GLU A 17 -13.73 22.42 -1.20
C GLU A 17 -13.92 22.36 0.32
N ASN A 18 -15.06 21.82 0.77
CA ASN A 18 -15.30 21.59 2.20
C ASN A 18 -14.33 20.57 2.78
N TYR A 19 -14.01 19.51 2.02
CA TYR A 19 -13.00 18.53 2.43
C TYR A 19 -11.61 19.15 2.56
N PHE A 20 -11.22 19.97 1.58
CA PHE A 20 -9.97 20.73 1.62
C PHE A 20 -9.91 21.67 2.84
N ARG A 21 -10.96 22.48 3.07
CA ARG A 21 -11.06 23.37 4.25
C ARG A 21 -10.93 22.58 5.55
N ALA A 22 -11.57 21.41 5.65
CA ALA A 22 -11.49 20.58 6.83
C ALA A 22 -10.06 20.07 7.10
N LYS A 23 -9.34 19.60 6.07
CA LYS A 23 -7.93 19.18 6.22
C LYS A 23 -7.00 20.34 6.55
N LEU A 24 -7.25 21.52 6.00
CA LEU A 24 -6.41 22.70 6.21
C LEU A 24 -6.41 23.18 7.67
N LYS A 25 -7.44 22.83 8.46
CA LYS A 25 -7.52 23.13 9.91
C LYS A 25 -6.39 22.52 10.74
N ILE A 26 -5.59 21.60 10.19
CA ILE A 26 -4.40 21.07 10.87
C ILE A 26 -3.33 22.15 11.14
N ALA A 27 -3.39 23.27 10.42
CA ALA A 27 -2.37 24.32 10.47
C ALA A 27 -2.94 25.65 10.96
N ASP A 28 -2.14 26.35 11.75
CA ASP A 28 -2.34 27.77 12.01
C ASP A 28 -1.62 28.58 10.93
N LEU A 29 -2.39 29.04 9.94
CA LEU A 29 -1.86 29.79 8.79
C LEU A 29 -1.38 31.20 9.18
N SER A 30 -1.75 31.69 10.36
CA SER A 30 -1.43 33.04 10.82
C SER A 30 -0.12 33.12 11.62
N ASN A 31 0.31 32.00 12.21
CA ASN A 31 1.48 31.90 13.05
C ASN A 31 2.77 31.72 12.23
N ARG A 32 3.70 32.68 12.32
CA ARG A 32 4.99 32.68 11.60
C ARG A 32 5.96 31.58 12.06
N ASP A 33 5.81 31.10 13.29
CA ASP A 33 6.65 30.03 13.83
C ASP A 33 6.10 28.64 13.50
N HIS A 34 4.86 28.57 13.02
CA HIS A 34 4.27 27.33 12.56
C HIS A 34 4.80 26.94 11.17
N SER A 35 5.07 25.64 10.98
CA SER A 35 5.49 25.07 9.70
C SER A 35 4.41 24.15 9.16
N LEU A 36 3.90 24.45 7.96
CA LEU A 36 2.98 23.60 7.23
C LEU A 36 3.69 22.98 6.04
N ILE A 37 3.84 21.66 6.06
CA ILE A 37 4.47 20.87 4.98
C ILE A 37 3.39 20.27 4.08
N VAL A 38 3.52 20.51 2.78
CA VAL A 38 2.52 20.16 1.76
C VAL A 38 3.16 19.70 0.45
N SER A 39 2.41 19.00 -0.40
CA SER A 39 2.85 18.80 -1.79
C SER A 39 2.78 20.11 -2.58
N GLU A 40 3.57 20.23 -3.65
CA GLU A 40 3.58 21.41 -4.54
C GLU A 40 2.18 21.81 -5.04
N LYS A 41 1.34 20.83 -5.41
CA LYS A 41 -0.06 21.06 -5.84
C LYS A 41 -0.93 21.66 -4.74
N ILE A 42 -0.75 21.21 -3.49
CA ILE A 42 -1.49 21.74 -2.35
C ILE A 42 -0.99 23.14 -2.00
N ARG A 43 0.32 23.40 -2.13
CA ARG A 43 0.90 24.73 -1.93
C ARG A 43 0.23 25.75 -2.84
N GLU A 44 0.16 25.47 -4.13
CA GLU A 44 -0.52 26.33 -5.11
C GLU A 44 -1.99 26.55 -4.74
N LYS A 45 -2.71 25.48 -4.40
CA LYS A 45 -4.11 25.57 -3.99
C LYS A 45 -4.32 26.44 -2.75
N ILE A 46 -3.45 26.34 -1.75
CA ILE A 46 -3.53 27.17 -0.54
C ILE A 46 -3.28 28.64 -0.88
N LEU A 47 -2.24 28.94 -1.67
CA LEU A 47 -1.88 30.32 -2.04
C LEU A 47 -2.96 31.01 -2.88
N ASN A 48 -3.68 30.27 -3.71
CA ASN A 48 -4.83 30.77 -4.46
C ASN A 48 -6.10 30.92 -3.61
N PHE A 49 -6.17 30.23 -2.47
CA PHE A 49 -7.35 30.18 -1.61
C PHE A 49 -7.30 31.22 -0.48
N THR A 50 -6.12 31.46 0.11
CA THR A 50 -6.00 32.35 1.28
C THR A 50 -4.57 32.87 1.46
N SER A 51 -4.43 33.95 2.23
CA SER A 51 -3.12 34.47 2.63
C SER A 51 -2.50 33.60 3.72
N VAL A 52 -1.19 33.37 3.63
CA VAL A 52 -0.44 32.52 4.56
C VAL A 52 0.71 33.32 5.18
N ARG A 53 0.85 33.25 6.50
CA ARG A 53 1.97 33.80 7.27
C ARG A 53 2.87 32.74 7.88
N CYS A 54 2.37 31.51 8.03
CA CYS A 54 3.19 30.39 8.48
C CYS A 54 4.26 30.00 7.45
N LYS A 55 5.26 29.24 7.87
CA LYS A 55 6.28 28.67 6.98
C LYS A 55 5.64 27.58 6.13
N LEU A 56 5.33 27.90 4.89
CA LEU A 56 4.72 26.96 3.95
C LEU A 56 5.81 26.23 3.15
N LEU A 57 6.18 25.04 3.61
CA LEU A 57 7.23 24.21 3.02
C LEU A 57 6.61 23.20 2.03
N SER A 58 7.12 23.14 0.81
CA SER A 58 6.65 22.16 -0.18
C SER A 58 7.66 21.09 -0.55
N PHE A 59 7.16 19.89 -0.83
CA PHE A 59 7.89 18.85 -1.53
C PHE A 59 7.27 18.60 -2.91
N GLY A 60 8.09 18.22 -3.88
CA GLY A 60 7.62 17.94 -5.24
C GLY A 60 8.74 17.89 -6.26
N ARG A 61 8.37 17.99 -7.52
CA ARG A 61 9.30 17.86 -8.67
C ARG A 61 9.59 19.20 -9.32
N ALA A 62 8.92 20.27 -8.90
CA ALA A 62 9.35 21.60 -9.28
C ALA A 62 10.65 21.96 -8.53
N PRO A 63 11.69 22.46 -9.23
CA PRO A 63 12.93 22.91 -8.60
C PRO A 63 12.74 24.01 -7.53
N SER A 64 11.60 24.69 -7.54
CA SER A 64 11.22 25.71 -6.56
C SER A 64 10.68 25.15 -5.23
N THR A 65 10.53 23.83 -5.10
CA THR A 65 10.09 23.18 -3.86
C THR A 65 11.19 23.17 -2.81
N ASN A 66 10.79 23.18 -1.53
CA ASN A 66 11.73 23.13 -0.41
C ASN A 66 12.40 21.77 -0.26
N ALA A 67 11.73 20.70 -0.67
CA ALA A 67 12.35 19.39 -0.90
C ALA A 67 12.08 18.98 -2.35
N PHE A 68 13.11 19.12 -3.18
CA PHE A 68 13.07 18.78 -4.59
C PHE A 68 13.39 17.30 -4.79
N LEU A 69 12.46 16.59 -5.42
CA LEU A 69 12.60 15.23 -5.88
C LEU A 69 13.00 15.24 -7.35
N ASP A 70 14.25 14.90 -7.62
CA ASP A 70 14.72 14.68 -8.98
C ASP A 70 14.42 13.24 -9.39
N GLU A 71 13.55 13.05 -10.39
CA GLU A 71 13.15 11.72 -10.86
C GLU A 71 14.34 10.91 -11.39
N ASN A 72 15.38 11.58 -11.89
CA ASN A 72 16.55 10.96 -12.51
C ASN A 72 17.71 10.73 -11.53
N SER A 73 17.57 11.14 -10.27
CA SER A 73 18.58 10.88 -9.24
C SER A 73 18.01 10.17 -8.02
N LEU A 74 18.90 9.49 -7.31
CA LEU A 74 18.62 8.86 -6.02
C LEU A 74 18.87 9.87 -4.88
N THR A 75 18.42 11.11 -5.06
CA THR A 75 18.58 12.16 -4.04
C THR A 75 17.28 12.90 -3.76
N ILE A 76 17.21 13.50 -2.57
CA ILE A 76 16.22 14.53 -2.22
C ILE A 76 17.01 15.75 -1.75
N LYS A 77 16.85 16.88 -2.45
CA LYS A 77 17.56 18.11 -2.13
C LYS A 77 16.65 19.06 -1.35
N THR A 78 17.09 19.46 -0.16
CA THR A 78 16.49 20.56 0.60
C THR A 78 17.35 21.82 0.49
N SER A 79 16.90 22.91 1.12
CA SER A 79 17.73 24.11 1.29
C SER A 79 18.94 23.88 2.21
N ASN A 80 18.88 22.85 3.06
CA ASN A 80 19.87 22.60 4.10
C ASN A 80 20.86 21.50 3.69
N PHE A 81 20.39 20.47 2.97
CA PHE A 81 21.19 19.28 2.70
C PHE A 81 20.75 18.54 1.43
N VAL A 82 21.61 17.66 0.92
CA VAL A 82 21.28 16.72 -0.15
C VAL A 82 21.29 15.31 0.44
N TYR A 83 20.11 14.71 0.57
CA TYR A 83 19.96 13.37 1.14
C TYR A 83 20.12 12.31 0.07
N ASP A 84 20.99 11.32 0.31
CA ASP A 84 21.10 10.12 -0.51
C ASP A 84 19.98 9.14 -0.12
N ILE A 85 19.18 8.74 -1.11
CA ILE A 85 18.07 7.80 -0.96
C ILE A 85 18.33 6.49 -1.73
N SER A 86 19.56 6.24 -2.16
CA SER A 86 19.96 5.00 -2.85
C SER A 86 19.64 3.74 -2.04
N GLN A 87 19.69 3.84 -0.71
CA GLN A 87 19.37 2.77 0.24
C GLN A 87 17.95 2.88 0.83
N PHE A 88 17.08 3.72 0.27
CA PHE A 88 15.69 3.78 0.72
C PHE A 88 14.88 2.61 0.15
N HIS A 89 14.42 1.74 1.03
CA HIS A 89 13.87 0.43 0.66
C HIS A 89 12.45 0.45 0.06
N LEU A 90 11.69 1.54 0.24
CA LEU A 90 10.30 1.57 -0.20
C LEU A 90 10.15 1.99 -1.67
N PRO A 91 9.55 1.14 -2.53
CA PRO A 91 9.45 1.44 -3.95
C PRO A 91 8.39 2.50 -4.24
N GLY A 92 8.54 3.19 -5.37
CA GLY A 92 7.52 4.07 -5.94
C GLY A 92 7.66 5.55 -5.58
N THR A 93 7.19 6.40 -6.49
CA THR A 93 7.29 7.87 -6.40
C THR A 93 6.58 8.43 -5.17
N HIS A 94 5.42 7.88 -4.81
CA HIS A 94 4.68 8.29 -3.62
C HIS A 94 5.45 8.07 -2.31
N ASN A 95 6.30 7.04 -2.22
CA ASN A 95 7.13 6.81 -1.04
C ASN A 95 8.30 7.78 -0.97
N ARG A 96 8.87 8.17 -2.13
CA ARG A 96 9.85 9.28 -2.19
C ARG A 96 9.22 10.61 -1.76
N GLU A 97 7.98 10.89 -2.17
CA GLU A 97 7.22 12.08 -1.75
C GLU A 97 6.95 12.07 -0.23
N ASN A 98 6.55 10.91 0.33
CA ASN A 98 6.40 10.75 1.77
C ASN A 98 7.73 10.96 2.51
N LEU A 99 8.84 10.45 1.97
CA LEU A 99 10.17 10.64 2.54
C LEU A 99 10.57 12.12 2.52
N ALA A 100 10.36 12.82 1.40
CA ALA A 100 10.63 14.26 1.29
C ALA A 100 9.81 15.08 2.31
N ALA A 101 8.53 14.73 2.50
CA ALA A 101 7.69 15.36 3.52
C ALA A 101 8.23 15.11 4.94
N ALA A 102 8.68 13.88 5.23
CA ALA A 102 9.24 13.51 6.52
C ALA A 102 10.60 14.19 6.80
N ILE A 103 11.44 14.33 5.77
CA ILE A 103 12.70 15.10 5.83
C ILE A 103 12.39 16.56 6.19
N LEU A 104 11.47 17.21 5.47
CA LEU A 104 11.07 18.59 5.77
C LEU A 104 10.50 18.74 7.18
N ALA A 105 9.71 17.77 7.64
CA ALA A 105 9.17 17.76 9.00
C ALA A 105 10.27 17.68 10.04
N SER A 106 11.26 16.81 9.81
CA SER A 106 12.39 16.60 10.71
C SER A 106 13.30 17.83 10.77
N GLU A 107 13.61 18.44 9.63
CA GLU A 107 14.38 19.69 9.58
C GLU A 107 13.62 20.85 10.25
N ALA A 108 12.31 20.96 10.03
CA ALA A 108 11.49 22.04 10.58
C ALA A 108 11.42 22.03 12.12
N ILE A 109 11.65 20.89 12.77
CA ILE A 109 11.73 20.76 14.23
C ILE A 109 13.18 20.74 14.76
N GLY A 110 14.18 21.04 13.91
CA GLY A 110 15.59 21.14 14.31
C GLY A 110 16.38 19.82 14.23
N GLY A 111 15.88 18.81 13.50
CA GLY A 111 16.61 17.59 13.22
C GLY A 111 17.90 17.85 12.43
N LYS A 112 19.00 17.24 12.85
CA LYS A 112 20.30 17.34 12.16
C LYS A 112 20.31 16.48 10.90
N SER A 113 20.89 16.99 9.82
CA SER A 113 20.92 16.30 8.53
C SER A 113 21.59 14.93 8.58
N GLU A 114 22.66 14.78 9.37
CA GLU A 114 23.35 13.49 9.54
C GLU A 114 22.46 12.46 10.23
N SER A 115 21.70 12.89 11.25
CA SER A 115 20.74 12.04 11.94
C SER A 115 19.62 11.61 11.00
N ILE A 116 19.05 12.54 10.23
CA ILE A 116 18.00 12.23 9.25
C ILE A 116 18.53 11.24 8.20
N GLN A 117 19.70 11.50 7.61
CA GLN A 117 20.35 10.64 6.63
C GLN A 117 20.55 9.21 7.18
N SER A 118 20.99 9.07 8.44
CA SER A 118 21.20 7.75 9.06
C SER A 118 19.93 6.91 9.21
N GLN A 119 18.75 7.55 9.26
CA GLN A 119 17.47 6.86 9.44
C GLN A 119 16.84 6.39 8.11
N ILE A 120 17.18 7.04 6.99
CA ILE A 120 16.66 6.71 5.65
C ILE A 120 16.82 5.22 5.31
N PRO A 121 18.02 4.60 5.43
CA PRO A 121 18.17 3.18 5.12
C PRO A 121 17.49 2.26 6.15
N LEU A 122 17.26 2.71 7.37
CA LEU A 122 16.70 1.87 8.45
C LEU A 122 15.18 1.71 8.36
N PHE A 123 14.50 2.61 7.66
CA PHE A 123 13.05 2.55 7.54
C PHE A 123 12.60 1.44 6.58
N LYS A 124 12.05 0.36 7.13
CA LYS A 124 11.54 -0.80 6.38
C LYS A 124 10.06 -0.69 5.99
N GLY A 125 9.46 0.48 6.18
CA GLY A 125 8.02 0.67 6.02
C GLY A 125 7.23 0.38 7.29
N LEU A 126 5.91 0.39 7.15
CA LEU A 126 4.99 0.12 8.24
C LEU A 126 4.55 -1.34 8.17
N PRO A 127 4.35 -2.01 9.33
CA PRO A 127 3.70 -3.30 9.37
C PRO A 127 2.39 -3.27 8.58
N HIS A 128 2.11 -4.37 7.89
CA HIS A 128 0.85 -4.58 7.14
C HIS A 128 0.61 -3.64 5.97
N ARG A 129 1.65 -2.96 5.44
CA ARG A 129 1.57 -2.13 4.23
C ARG A 129 2.60 -2.60 3.21
N PHE A 130 2.20 -3.49 2.31
CA PHE A 130 3.11 -4.20 1.39
C PHE A 130 4.36 -4.78 2.09
N GLN A 131 4.17 -5.26 3.32
CA GLN A 131 5.23 -5.85 4.12
C GLN A 131 5.58 -7.24 3.56
N ILE A 132 6.86 -7.49 3.25
CA ILE A 132 7.31 -8.84 2.93
C ILE A 132 7.16 -9.71 4.20
N ALA A 133 6.27 -10.69 4.13
CA ALA A 133 5.96 -11.61 5.23
C ALA A 133 6.92 -12.81 5.27
N GLY A 134 7.48 -13.17 4.11
CA GLY A 134 8.45 -14.26 3.99
C GLY A 134 8.68 -14.61 2.52
N GLU A 135 9.86 -15.14 2.24
CA GLU A 135 10.26 -15.56 0.90
C GLU A 135 10.96 -16.92 0.96
N LYS A 136 10.62 -17.84 0.05
CA LYS A 136 11.25 -19.16 -0.07
C LYS A 136 11.09 -19.69 -1.49
N GLN A 137 12.17 -20.22 -2.07
CA GLN A 137 12.16 -20.84 -3.42
C GLN A 137 11.55 -19.95 -4.52
N GLY A 138 11.81 -18.64 -4.47
CA GLY A 138 11.26 -17.68 -5.44
C GLY A 138 9.78 -17.34 -5.25
N ILE A 139 9.15 -17.86 -4.20
CA ILE A 139 7.80 -17.47 -3.77
C ILE A 139 7.90 -16.41 -2.69
N SER A 140 7.11 -15.34 -2.85
CA SER A 140 7.03 -14.23 -1.90
C SER A 140 5.61 -14.08 -1.35
N PHE A 141 5.50 -13.94 -0.03
CA PHE A 141 4.26 -13.59 0.65
C PHE A 141 4.30 -12.11 1.06
N ILE A 142 3.26 -11.36 0.72
CA ILE A 142 3.17 -9.93 0.96
C ILE A 142 1.94 -9.62 1.81
N ASN A 143 2.14 -8.96 2.95
CA ASN A 143 1.11 -8.53 3.87
C ASN A 143 0.76 -7.05 3.64
N ASP A 144 -0.44 -6.81 3.14
CA ASP A 144 -1.05 -5.50 2.95
C ASP A 144 -2.42 -5.42 3.64
N SER A 145 -2.56 -6.05 4.82
CA SER A 145 -3.82 -6.09 5.60
C SER A 145 -4.44 -4.71 5.88
N LYS A 146 -3.61 -3.64 5.85
CA LYS A 146 -4.04 -2.25 6.02
C LYS A 146 -4.90 -1.73 4.85
N SER A 147 -4.93 -2.41 3.71
CA SER A 147 -5.83 -2.13 2.59
C SER A 147 -7.27 -2.54 2.90
N THR A 148 -7.92 -1.75 3.75
CA THR A 148 -9.27 -1.98 4.31
C THR A 148 -10.42 -1.49 3.42
N ASN A 149 -10.14 -1.00 2.22
CA ASN A 149 -11.13 -0.58 1.22
C ASN A 149 -10.59 -0.78 -0.20
N LEU A 150 -11.49 -0.81 -1.19
CA LEU A 150 -11.13 -1.08 -2.58
C LEU A 150 -10.14 -0.06 -3.14
N HIS A 151 -10.33 1.23 -2.86
CA HIS A 151 -9.43 2.28 -3.33
C HIS A 151 -7.98 2.09 -2.83
N SER A 152 -7.81 1.69 -1.57
CA SER A 152 -6.48 1.47 -0.97
C SER A 152 -5.76 0.28 -1.61
N MET A 153 -6.48 -0.83 -1.81
CA MET A 153 -5.94 -2.01 -2.50
C MET A 153 -5.53 -1.65 -3.94
N LEU A 154 -6.41 -0.99 -4.70
CA LEU A 154 -6.12 -0.59 -6.08
C LEU A 154 -4.94 0.38 -6.17
N ALA A 155 -4.84 1.34 -5.25
CA ALA A 155 -3.71 2.26 -5.19
C ALA A 155 -2.39 1.52 -4.93
N GLY A 156 -2.38 0.58 -3.97
CA GLY A 156 -1.21 -0.24 -3.66
C GLY A 156 -0.79 -1.16 -4.81
N MET A 157 -1.77 -1.76 -5.50
CA MET A 157 -1.54 -2.67 -6.63
C MET A 157 -1.32 -1.95 -7.97
N SER A 158 -1.48 -0.62 -8.04
CA SER A 158 -1.44 0.13 -9.31
C SER A 158 -0.11 -0.01 -10.06
N THR A 159 1.00 -0.09 -9.33
CA THR A 159 2.36 -0.25 -9.87
C THR A 159 2.86 -1.70 -9.85
N TRP A 160 2.01 -2.66 -9.48
CA TRP A 160 2.39 -4.08 -9.42
C TRP A 160 2.53 -4.65 -10.84
N LYS A 161 3.74 -5.10 -11.19
CA LYS A 161 4.07 -5.54 -12.56
C LYS A 161 3.74 -7.01 -12.82
N ASN A 162 3.75 -7.85 -11.79
CA ASN A 162 3.70 -9.32 -11.92
C ASN A 162 2.29 -9.88 -11.67
N LEU A 163 1.24 -9.21 -12.17
CA LEU A 163 -0.15 -9.59 -11.88
C LEU A 163 -0.49 -11.02 -12.32
N ASP A 164 0.04 -11.45 -13.46
CA ASP A 164 -0.11 -12.80 -14.03
C ASP A 164 0.53 -13.91 -13.18
N GLN A 165 1.48 -13.56 -12.32
CA GLN A 165 2.14 -14.44 -11.36
C GLN A 165 1.61 -14.25 -9.93
N THR A 166 0.53 -13.51 -9.75
CA THR A 166 0.01 -13.13 -8.44
C THR A 166 -1.24 -13.91 -8.07
N CYS A 167 -1.21 -14.54 -6.89
CA CYS A 167 -2.39 -14.96 -6.14
C CYS A 167 -2.79 -13.82 -5.19
N LEU A 168 -3.91 -13.17 -5.46
CA LEU A 168 -4.42 -12.09 -4.63
C LEU A 168 -5.43 -12.63 -3.62
N ILE A 169 -5.20 -12.39 -2.33
CA ILE A 169 -6.12 -12.77 -1.26
C ILE A 169 -6.97 -11.54 -0.91
N LEU A 170 -8.24 -11.60 -1.28
CA LEU A 170 -9.26 -10.55 -1.10
C LEU A 170 -10.29 -10.97 -0.05
N GLY A 171 -10.93 -10.00 0.60
CA GLY A 171 -12.14 -10.25 1.38
C GLY A 171 -12.08 -9.83 2.85
N GLY A 172 -13.17 -10.11 3.54
CA GLY A 172 -13.54 -9.50 4.82
C GLY A 172 -14.93 -8.90 4.74
N ARG A 173 -15.23 -7.87 5.55
CA ARG A 173 -16.47 -7.09 5.44
C ARG A 173 -16.35 -6.01 4.36
N PRO A 174 -17.04 -6.13 3.20
CA PRO A 174 -16.96 -5.14 2.14
C PRO A 174 -17.64 -3.84 2.58
N LYS A 175 -17.12 -2.71 2.11
CA LYS A 175 -17.84 -1.43 2.23
C LYS A 175 -18.90 -1.34 1.13
N GLN A 176 -19.89 -0.47 1.32
CA GLN A 176 -20.85 -0.16 0.26
C GLN A 176 -20.16 0.73 -0.79
N GLU A 177 -19.47 0.10 -1.73
CA GLU A 177 -18.79 0.75 -2.85
C GLU A 177 -19.03 -0.02 -4.16
N ASP A 178 -18.92 0.66 -5.30
CA ASP A 178 -19.07 0.04 -6.62
C ASP A 178 -17.94 -0.98 -6.85
N PRO A 179 -18.24 -2.27 -7.12
CA PRO A 179 -17.22 -3.28 -7.35
C PRO A 179 -16.64 -3.25 -8.77
N LYS A 180 -17.17 -2.44 -9.70
CA LYS A 180 -16.68 -2.36 -11.08
C LYS A 180 -15.17 -2.08 -11.20
N PRO A 181 -14.55 -1.19 -10.39
CA PRO A 181 -13.10 -0.98 -10.42
C PRO A 181 -12.31 -2.24 -10.03
N LEU A 182 -12.83 -3.09 -9.14
CA LEU A 182 -12.23 -4.39 -8.82
C LEU A 182 -12.22 -5.29 -10.05
N TYR A 183 -13.37 -5.42 -10.72
CA TYR A 183 -13.50 -6.27 -11.90
C TYR A 183 -12.57 -5.83 -13.03
N ASN A 184 -12.51 -4.52 -13.31
CA ASN A 184 -11.59 -3.94 -14.29
C ASN A 184 -10.11 -4.17 -13.94
N PHE A 185 -9.78 -4.25 -12.64
CA PHE A 185 -8.43 -4.57 -12.23
C PHE A 185 -8.09 -6.04 -12.48
N LEU A 186 -9.01 -6.96 -12.16
CA LEU A 186 -8.80 -8.40 -12.33
C LEU A 186 -8.69 -8.82 -13.82
N THR A 187 -9.39 -8.13 -14.74
CA THR A 187 -9.29 -8.39 -16.19
C THR A 187 -7.90 -8.08 -16.77
N ARG A 188 -7.01 -7.40 -16.03
CA ARG A 188 -5.63 -7.09 -16.47
C ARG A 188 -4.70 -8.32 -16.48
N GLY A 189 -5.25 -9.52 -16.28
CA GLY A 189 -4.51 -10.77 -16.33
C GLY A 189 -3.98 -11.21 -14.97
N ILE A 190 -4.78 -11.10 -13.90
CA ILE A 190 -4.41 -11.68 -12.60
C ILE A 190 -4.16 -13.20 -12.73
N GLY A 191 -3.18 -13.71 -11.97
CA GLY A 191 -2.89 -15.14 -11.86
C GLY A 191 -4.07 -15.91 -11.28
N CYS A 192 -4.41 -15.65 -10.01
CA CYS A 192 -5.64 -16.14 -9.38
C CYS A 192 -6.07 -15.26 -8.19
N VAL A 193 -7.28 -15.51 -7.69
CA VAL A 193 -7.84 -14.82 -6.53
C VAL A 193 -8.32 -15.84 -5.50
N VAL A 194 -7.97 -15.63 -4.24
CA VAL A 194 -8.62 -16.29 -3.09
C VAL A 194 -9.52 -15.27 -2.41
N LEU A 195 -10.84 -15.51 -2.40
CA LEU A 195 -11.84 -14.64 -1.79
C LEU A 195 -12.28 -15.22 -0.44
N ILE A 196 -12.23 -14.39 0.61
CA ILE A 196 -12.55 -14.79 1.99
C ILE A 196 -13.63 -13.94 2.66
N GLY A 197 -14.16 -14.42 3.79
CA GLY A 197 -15.03 -13.63 4.67
C GLY A 197 -16.41 -13.31 4.08
N GLU A 198 -17.05 -12.27 4.63
CA GLU A 198 -18.40 -11.82 4.22
C GLU A 198 -18.47 -11.39 2.73
N ALA A 199 -17.38 -10.85 2.19
CA ALA A 199 -17.26 -10.37 0.81
C ALA A 199 -17.58 -11.42 -0.24
N ARG A 200 -17.46 -12.72 0.08
CA ARG A 200 -17.89 -13.81 -0.81
C ARG A 200 -19.34 -13.66 -1.25
N SER A 201 -20.24 -13.35 -0.33
CA SER A 201 -21.67 -13.19 -0.63
C SER A 201 -21.97 -12.08 -1.64
N VAL A 202 -21.08 -11.08 -1.74
CA VAL A 202 -21.28 -9.88 -2.57
C VAL A 202 -20.47 -9.94 -3.87
N TRP A 203 -19.22 -10.39 -3.82
CA TRP A 203 -18.28 -10.28 -4.93
C TRP A 203 -18.07 -11.57 -5.70
N GLU A 204 -18.39 -12.74 -5.15
CA GLU A 204 -18.06 -14.02 -5.76
C GLU A 204 -18.62 -14.15 -7.18
N LYS A 205 -19.91 -13.87 -7.37
CA LYS A 205 -20.55 -13.95 -8.70
C LYS A 205 -19.87 -13.02 -9.72
N GLY A 206 -19.59 -11.77 -9.31
CA GLY A 206 -18.97 -10.78 -10.18
C GLY A 206 -17.53 -11.14 -10.55
N ILE A 207 -16.73 -11.58 -9.57
CA ILE A 207 -15.35 -12.02 -9.83
C ILE A 207 -15.34 -13.29 -10.69
N ARG A 208 -16.21 -14.27 -10.40
CA ARG A 208 -16.32 -15.52 -11.19
C ARG A 208 -16.64 -15.23 -12.65
N ASN A 209 -17.54 -14.29 -12.93
CA ASN A 209 -17.87 -13.88 -14.30
C ASN A 209 -16.66 -13.29 -15.06
N VAL A 210 -15.68 -12.74 -14.34
CA VAL A 210 -14.55 -12.02 -14.93
C VAL A 210 -13.33 -12.92 -15.11
N ILE A 211 -13.01 -13.76 -14.13
CA ILE A 211 -11.79 -14.58 -14.11
C ILE A 211 -12.06 -16.10 -14.11
N GLY A 212 -13.32 -16.53 -14.04
CA GLY A 212 -13.72 -17.93 -14.13
C GLY A 212 -13.09 -18.80 -13.04
N GLU A 213 -12.45 -19.89 -13.46
CA GLU A 213 -11.81 -20.90 -12.60
C GLU A 213 -10.60 -20.37 -11.81
N LYS A 214 -10.14 -19.14 -12.09
CA LYS A 214 -9.10 -18.46 -11.31
C LYS A 214 -9.58 -18.00 -9.93
N LEU A 215 -10.87 -18.13 -9.62
CA LEU A 215 -11.44 -17.75 -8.33
C LEU A 215 -11.58 -18.96 -7.39
N PHE A 216 -10.94 -18.87 -6.22
CA PHE A 216 -11.12 -19.79 -5.11
C PHE A 216 -11.85 -19.06 -3.97
N SER A 217 -12.99 -19.58 -3.53
CA SER A 217 -13.81 -18.97 -2.48
C SER A 217 -13.73 -19.83 -1.21
N VAL A 218 -13.28 -19.26 -0.10
CA VAL A 218 -13.10 -19.99 1.17
C VAL A 218 -13.48 -19.14 2.37
N GLU A 219 -13.76 -19.76 3.52
CA GLU A 219 -14.29 -19.04 4.67
C GLU A 219 -13.31 -17.98 5.22
N ASN A 220 -12.03 -18.32 5.39
CA ASN A 220 -11.07 -17.51 6.13
C ASN A 220 -9.61 -17.78 5.68
N LEU A 221 -8.66 -17.07 6.29
CA LEU A 221 -7.22 -17.23 5.99
C LEU A 221 -6.69 -18.65 6.24
N ASN A 222 -7.15 -19.37 7.27
CA ASN A 222 -6.70 -20.74 7.52
C ASN A 222 -7.05 -21.66 6.33
N GLU A 223 -8.25 -21.55 5.79
CA GLU A 223 -8.67 -22.31 4.61
C GLU A 223 -7.90 -21.91 3.35
N ALA A 224 -7.54 -20.62 3.20
CA ALA A 224 -6.67 -20.18 2.12
C ALA A 224 -5.30 -20.87 2.17
N PHE A 225 -4.68 -20.95 3.36
CA PHE A 225 -3.40 -21.64 3.52
C PHE A 225 -3.50 -23.16 3.37
N LYS A 226 -4.66 -23.77 3.68
CA LYS A 226 -4.91 -25.19 3.33
C LYS A 226 -4.91 -25.41 1.83
N ILE A 227 -5.46 -24.48 1.04
CA ILE A 227 -5.36 -24.54 -0.43
C ILE A 227 -3.91 -24.42 -0.87
N PHE A 228 -3.13 -23.48 -0.32
CA PHE A 228 -1.72 -23.32 -0.69
C PHE A 228 -0.88 -24.57 -0.39
N ARG A 229 -1.15 -25.26 0.73
CA ARG A 229 -0.53 -26.56 1.04
C ARG A 229 -0.89 -27.63 0.02
N LYS A 230 -2.18 -27.71 -0.36
CA LYS A 230 -2.64 -28.66 -1.39
C LYS A 230 -2.02 -28.40 -2.77
N TRP A 231 -1.72 -27.15 -3.08
CA TRP A 231 -1.02 -26.79 -4.32
C TRP A 231 0.46 -27.16 -4.31
N ASN A 232 1.02 -27.61 -3.17
CA ASN A 232 2.41 -28.01 -3.01
C ASN A 232 3.42 -27.03 -3.65
N ILE A 233 3.18 -25.73 -3.44
CA ILE A 233 3.91 -24.66 -4.12
C ILE A 233 5.39 -24.56 -3.70
N ILE A 234 5.73 -25.10 -2.53
CA ILE A 234 7.11 -25.20 -2.01
C ILE A 234 7.39 -26.70 -1.89
N SER A 235 8.47 -27.16 -2.52
CA SER A 235 8.83 -28.59 -2.56
C SER A 235 10.33 -28.78 -2.33
N GLU A 236 10.73 -29.90 -1.73
CA GLU A 236 12.14 -30.23 -1.50
C GLU A 236 12.93 -30.52 -2.79
N SER A 237 12.26 -30.82 -3.91
CA SER A 237 12.91 -31.09 -5.20
C SER A 237 13.05 -29.82 -6.06
N PRO A 238 14.27 -29.46 -6.52
CA PRO A 238 14.54 -28.33 -7.42
C PRO A 238 13.77 -28.35 -8.76
N GLU A 239 13.22 -29.50 -9.16
CA GLU A 239 12.66 -29.71 -10.51
C GLU A 239 11.13 -29.56 -10.61
N SER A 240 10.41 -29.43 -9.50
CA SER A 240 8.93 -29.37 -9.46
C SER A 240 8.36 -27.95 -9.36
N HIS A 241 9.22 -26.94 -9.46
CA HIS A 241 8.82 -25.55 -9.33
C HIS A 241 7.87 -25.25 -10.49
N LYS A 242 6.64 -24.81 -10.17
CA LYS A 242 5.55 -24.32 -11.05
C LYS A 242 4.31 -25.24 -11.07
N ILE A 243 3.50 -25.20 -9.99
CA ILE A 243 2.10 -25.61 -10.08
C ILE A 243 1.24 -24.38 -10.46
N ARG A 244 0.36 -24.63 -11.44
CA ARG A 244 -0.38 -23.67 -12.27
C ARG A 244 -1.85 -23.72 -11.86
N PRO A 245 -2.37 -22.75 -11.07
CA PRO A 245 -3.76 -22.81 -10.63
C PRO A 245 -4.77 -22.69 -11.78
N SER A 246 -4.36 -22.25 -12.98
CA SER A 246 -5.20 -22.30 -14.20
C SER A 246 -4.56 -21.81 -15.52
N SER A 247 -3.26 -21.47 -15.59
CA SER A 247 -2.62 -21.08 -16.86
C SER A 247 -1.11 -21.37 -16.88
N GLU A 248 -0.50 -21.29 -18.05
CA GLU A 248 0.90 -21.61 -18.37
C GLU A 248 1.96 -20.96 -17.45
N THR A 249 1.59 -19.92 -16.70
CA THR A 249 2.43 -19.14 -15.78
C THR A 249 2.26 -19.60 -14.33
N ALA A 250 3.37 -19.75 -13.60
CA ALA A 250 3.36 -20.10 -12.19
C ALA A 250 3.13 -18.89 -11.28
N ILE A 251 2.51 -19.14 -10.13
CA ILE A 251 2.36 -18.13 -9.08
C ILE A 251 3.66 -18.01 -8.30
N SER A 252 4.19 -16.80 -8.25
CA SER A 252 5.39 -16.45 -7.47
C SER A 252 5.06 -15.49 -6.33
N TYR A 253 3.90 -14.83 -6.37
CA TYR A 253 3.53 -13.79 -5.40
C TYR A 253 2.17 -14.08 -4.77
N PHE A 254 2.13 -14.17 -3.44
CA PHE A 254 0.90 -14.31 -2.65
C PHE A 254 0.67 -13.00 -1.90
N VAL A 255 -0.21 -12.16 -2.45
CA VAL A 255 -0.45 -10.81 -1.94
C VAL A 255 -1.73 -10.80 -1.12
N PHE A 256 -1.62 -10.57 0.18
CA PHE A 256 -2.77 -10.32 1.05
C PHE A 256 -3.11 -8.84 1.09
N SER A 257 -3.99 -8.41 0.18
CA SER A 257 -4.50 -7.03 0.13
C SER A 257 -6.04 -7.07 0.10
N PRO A 258 -6.71 -7.11 1.27
CA PRO A 258 -8.08 -7.62 1.38
C PRO A 258 -9.17 -6.75 0.74
N ALA A 259 -8.91 -5.47 0.47
CA ALA A 259 -9.91 -4.49 -0.01
C ALA A 259 -11.15 -4.34 0.89
N CYS A 260 -11.18 -4.96 2.06
CA CYS A 260 -12.32 -5.01 2.98
C CYS A 260 -11.88 -4.72 4.42
N ALA A 261 -12.82 -4.23 5.22
CA ALA A 261 -12.64 -4.14 6.67
C ALA A 261 -12.50 -5.54 7.28
N SER A 262 -11.88 -5.63 8.45
CA SER A 262 -11.56 -6.91 9.11
C SER A 262 -12.63 -7.39 10.10
N PHE A 263 -13.66 -6.58 10.36
CA PHE A 263 -14.59 -6.73 11.48
C PHE A 263 -15.56 -7.90 11.41
N ASP A 264 -15.55 -8.66 10.32
CA ASP A 264 -16.27 -9.92 10.21
C ASP A 264 -15.57 -11.06 10.97
N GLN A 265 -14.24 -11.02 11.06
CA GLN A 265 -13.44 -12.12 11.61
C GLN A 265 -12.38 -11.68 12.63
N TYR A 266 -12.09 -10.38 12.74
CA TYR A 266 -11.00 -9.84 13.57
C TYR A 266 -11.39 -8.49 14.21
N LYS A 267 -10.74 -8.11 15.32
CA LYS A 267 -10.98 -6.85 16.01
C LYS A 267 -10.45 -5.65 15.24
N ASN A 268 -9.38 -5.81 14.47
CA ASN A 268 -8.76 -4.75 13.66
C ASN A 268 -7.87 -5.35 12.55
N PHE A 269 -7.29 -4.48 11.71
CA PHE A 269 -6.49 -4.93 10.57
C PHE A 269 -5.11 -5.46 11.00
N GLU A 270 -4.60 -5.00 12.15
CA GLU A 270 -3.35 -5.44 12.75
C GLU A 270 -3.45 -6.91 13.19
N GLU A 271 -4.52 -7.30 13.89
CA GLU A 271 -4.78 -8.68 14.30
C GLU A 271 -4.88 -9.61 13.09
N ARG A 272 -5.65 -9.20 12.07
CA ARG A 272 -5.76 -9.92 10.79
C ARG A 272 -4.40 -10.04 10.09
N GLY A 273 -3.62 -8.96 10.10
CA GLY A 273 -2.30 -8.91 9.50
C GLY A 273 -1.30 -9.81 10.22
N ASN A 274 -1.32 -9.84 11.55
CA ASN A 274 -0.48 -10.72 12.38
C ASN A 274 -0.85 -12.19 12.20
N HIS A 275 -2.14 -12.51 12.09
CA HIS A 275 -2.57 -13.86 11.77
C HIS A 275 -2.04 -14.33 10.41
N PHE A 276 -2.07 -13.47 9.38
CA PHE A 276 -1.44 -13.76 8.10
C PHE A 276 0.07 -14.01 8.24
N LEU A 277 0.81 -13.19 9.00
CA LEU A 277 2.24 -13.39 9.23
C LEU A 277 2.53 -14.75 9.90
N SER A 278 1.79 -15.11 10.94
CA SER A 278 1.91 -16.41 11.62
C SER A 278 1.67 -17.57 10.64
N LEU A 279 0.64 -17.47 9.80
CA LEU A 279 0.34 -18.50 8.81
C LEU A 279 1.43 -18.63 7.74
N VAL A 280 2.04 -17.53 7.32
CA VAL A 280 3.20 -17.54 6.41
C VAL A 280 4.38 -18.24 7.08
N GLU A 281 4.72 -17.86 8.31
CA GLU A 281 5.82 -18.48 9.06
C GLU A 281 5.62 -20.00 9.21
N ASP A 282 4.44 -20.42 9.65
CA ASP A 282 4.08 -21.84 9.76
C ASP A 282 4.15 -22.55 8.42
N PHE A 283 3.69 -21.91 7.34
CA PHE A 283 3.70 -22.49 6.00
C PHE A 283 5.13 -22.69 5.49
N LEU A 284 6.01 -21.70 5.67
CA LEU A 284 7.39 -21.75 5.21
C LEU A 284 8.25 -22.73 6.01
N ASN A 285 8.02 -22.84 7.32
CA ASN A 285 8.76 -23.76 8.20
C ASN A 285 8.38 -25.22 7.92
N ASN A 286 7.08 -25.53 7.87
CA ASN A 286 6.58 -26.90 7.70
C ASN A 286 6.71 -27.45 6.27
N ALA A 287 7.00 -26.61 5.28
CA ALA A 287 7.29 -27.04 3.92
C ALA A 287 8.74 -27.59 3.75
N SER A 288 9.46 -27.85 4.84
CA SER A 288 10.83 -28.40 4.85
C SER A 288 10.93 -29.74 5.61
N SER A 289 9.78 -30.35 5.92
CA SER A 289 9.69 -31.47 6.87
C SER A 289 8.86 -32.64 6.36
N THR A 290 8.62 -32.71 5.05
CA THR A 290 7.83 -33.74 4.36
C THR A 290 8.43 -34.04 3.01
#